data_AF-A0A345UH56-F1
#
_entry.id   AF-A0A345UH56-F1
#
_cell.length_a   1.000
_cell.length_b   1.000
_cell.length_c   1.000
_cell.angle_alpha   90.00
_cell.angle_beta   90.00
_cell.angle_gamma   90.00
#
_symmetry.space_group_name_H-M   'P 1'
#
loop_
_entity.id
_entity.type
_entity.pdbx_description
1 polymer ?
#
loop_
_entity_poly.entity_id
_entity_poly.type
_entity_poly.pdbx_seq_one_letter_code
_entity_poly.pdbx_strand_id
1 'polypeptide(L)'
;MSKQVEKVKHEEEINVVDSLTGKAREVWLAGLGALASVEEEGQKVFTKLVEKGTHFEARGKKQLDETYEELLVAYKKLEDRVKSSFNKAEGEIDDNMQELIHKMGVPTQDEIKELTSQVEKLINKVDDLSKKVDQADKKPAAPAAAAKAGK
;
A
#
# COMPACT_ATOMS: atom_id res chain seq x y z
N MET A 1 17.20 -56.57 64.46
CA MET A 1 16.34 -56.94 63.32
C MET A 1 16.19 -55.81 62.29
N SER A 2 16.39 -54.53 62.65
CA SER A 2 16.20 -53.40 61.73
C SER A 2 17.22 -53.29 60.58
N LYS A 3 18.49 -53.72 60.77
CA LYS A 3 19.51 -53.68 59.70
C LYS A 3 19.31 -54.71 58.57
N GLN A 4 18.61 -55.82 58.83
CA GLN A 4 18.35 -56.84 57.80
C GLN A 4 17.19 -56.44 56.90
N VAL A 5 16.19 -55.75 57.44
CA VAL A 5 15.02 -55.27 56.66
C VAL A 5 15.43 -54.18 55.66
N GLU A 6 16.35 -53.30 56.04
CA GLU A 6 16.83 -52.22 55.14
C GLU A 6 17.74 -52.74 54.01
N LYS A 7 18.51 -53.80 54.29
CA LYS A 7 19.39 -54.43 53.30
C LYS A 7 18.60 -55.21 52.25
N VAL A 8 17.58 -55.97 52.68
CA VAL A 8 16.69 -56.70 51.76
C VAL A 8 15.91 -55.73 50.88
N LYS A 9 15.45 -54.59 51.43
CA LYS A 9 14.75 -53.56 50.67
C LYS A 9 15.64 -52.91 49.59
N HIS A 10 16.91 -52.62 49.90
CA HIS A 10 17.84 -52.07 48.91
C HIS A 10 18.23 -53.07 47.82
N GLU A 11 18.38 -54.36 48.15
CA GLU A 11 18.68 -55.40 47.15
C GLU A 11 17.51 -55.64 46.17
N GLU A 12 16.27 -55.52 46.65
CA GLU A 12 15.07 -55.66 45.82
C GLU A 12 14.86 -54.43 44.91
N GLU A 13 15.08 -53.22 45.41
CA GLU A 13 15.00 -51.99 44.60
C GLU A 13 16.05 -51.93 43.48
N ILE A 14 17.30 -52.38 43.75
CA ILE A 14 18.36 -52.41 42.73
C ILE A 14 18.03 -53.41 41.60
N ASN A 15 17.45 -54.56 41.94
CA ASN A 15 17.11 -55.61 40.96
C ASN A 15 15.94 -55.19 40.05
N VAL A 16 14.95 -54.49 40.61
CA VAL A 16 13.84 -53.93 39.84
C VAL A 16 14.32 -52.85 38.87
N VAL A 17 15.21 -51.96 39.30
CA VAL A 17 15.79 -50.88 38.46
C VAL A 17 16.66 -51.46 37.33
N ASP A 18 17.45 -52.50 37.60
CA ASP A 18 18.28 -53.13 36.57
C ASP A 18 17.43 -53.86 35.51
N SER A 19 16.36 -54.54 35.94
CA SER A 19 15.40 -55.20 35.03
C SER A 19 14.62 -54.21 34.15
N LEU A 20 14.25 -53.04 34.69
CA LEU A 20 13.61 -51.95 33.95
C LEU A 20 14.56 -51.32 32.93
N THR A 21 15.82 -51.13 33.32
CA THR A 21 16.86 -50.58 32.44
C THR A 21 17.19 -51.53 31.29
N GLY A 22 17.21 -52.85 31.55
CA GLY A 22 17.37 -53.88 30.54
C GLY A 22 16.25 -53.88 29.50
N LYS A 23 14.99 -53.84 29.95
CA LYS A 23 13.81 -53.79 29.05
C LYS A 23 13.74 -52.48 28.26
N ALA A 24 14.09 -51.35 28.89
CA ALA A 24 14.14 -50.06 28.22
C ALA A 24 15.19 -50.04 27.08
N ARG A 25 16.36 -50.67 27.32
CA ARG A 25 17.40 -50.84 26.30
C ARG A 25 16.94 -51.71 25.14
N GLU A 26 16.22 -52.79 25.43
CA GLU A 26 15.68 -53.69 24.40
C GLU A 26 14.65 -52.99 23.51
N VAL A 27 13.71 -52.24 24.11
CA VAL A 27 12.75 -51.40 23.37
C VAL A 27 13.47 -50.33 22.54
N TRP A 28 14.51 -49.71 23.09
CA TRP A 28 15.30 -48.71 22.38
C TRP A 28 16.06 -49.31 21.18
N LEU A 29 16.69 -50.48 21.36
CA LEU A 29 17.38 -51.19 20.28
C LEU A 29 16.41 -51.71 19.22
N ALA A 30 15.22 -52.16 19.61
CA ALA A 30 14.15 -52.54 18.69
C ALA A 30 13.64 -51.33 17.90
N GLY A 31 13.51 -50.16 18.53
CA GLY A 31 13.17 -48.91 17.86
C GLY A 31 14.24 -48.46 16.85
N LEU A 32 15.52 -48.57 17.21
CA LEU A 32 16.64 -48.30 16.31
C LEU A 32 16.77 -49.34 15.19
N GLY A 33 16.48 -50.61 15.48
CA GLY A 33 16.44 -51.70 14.50
C GLY A 33 15.32 -51.51 13.49
N ALA A 34 14.12 -51.12 13.92
CA ALA A 34 13.00 -50.81 13.03
C ALA A 34 13.28 -49.56 12.16
N LEU A 35 13.94 -48.54 12.72
CA LEU A 35 14.37 -47.36 11.98
C LEU A 35 15.44 -47.70 10.92
N ALA A 36 16.37 -48.61 11.23
CA ALA A 36 17.39 -49.08 10.30
C ALA A 36 16.86 -50.12 9.29
N SER A 37 15.81 -50.87 9.62
CA SER A 37 15.25 -51.94 8.76
C SER A 37 14.45 -51.41 7.56
N VAL A 38 14.33 -50.09 7.40
CA VAL A 38 13.51 -49.46 6.35
C VAL A 38 14.22 -49.34 5.00
N GLU A 39 15.37 -49.98 4.78
CA GLU A 39 16.10 -49.86 3.51
C GLU A 39 15.34 -50.46 2.32
N GLU A 40 14.80 -51.69 2.41
CA GLU A 40 14.24 -52.37 1.23
C GLU A 40 12.72 -52.13 1.03
N GLU A 41 11.94 -52.09 2.11
CA GLU A 41 10.50 -51.77 2.05
C GLU A 41 10.25 -50.26 2.03
N GLY A 42 11.11 -49.46 2.69
CA GLY A 42 10.99 -48.00 2.69
C GLY A 42 11.25 -47.39 1.32
N GLN A 43 12.15 -47.96 0.52
CA GLN A 43 12.39 -47.47 -0.84
C GLN A 43 11.17 -47.68 -1.76
N LYS A 44 10.45 -48.81 -1.64
CA LYS A 44 9.20 -49.04 -2.39
C LYS A 44 8.08 -48.10 -1.95
N VAL A 45 7.96 -47.83 -0.65
CA VAL A 45 6.99 -46.88 -0.10
C VAL A 45 7.33 -45.46 -0.54
N PHE A 46 8.60 -45.06 -0.49
CA PHE A 46 9.09 -43.78 -0.96
C PHE A 46 8.79 -43.58 -2.45
N THR A 47 9.14 -44.55 -3.31
CA THR A 47 8.82 -44.47 -4.76
C THR A 47 7.32 -44.32 -4.99
N LYS A 48 6.47 -45.08 -4.29
CA LYS A 48 5.01 -44.90 -4.37
C LYS A 48 4.52 -43.54 -3.90
N LEU A 49 5.14 -42.97 -2.86
CA LEU A 49 4.82 -41.62 -2.38
C LEU A 49 5.26 -40.56 -3.39
N VAL A 50 6.46 -40.70 -3.98
CA VAL A 50 6.96 -39.79 -5.02
C VAL A 50 6.08 -39.87 -6.25
N GLU A 51 5.68 -41.05 -6.70
CA GLU A 51 4.80 -41.26 -7.85
C GLU A 51 3.39 -40.70 -7.61
N LYS A 52 2.84 -40.85 -6.39
CA LYS A 52 1.62 -40.14 -5.99
C LYS A 52 1.81 -38.63 -5.96
N GLY A 53 2.95 -38.15 -5.48
CA GLY A 53 3.30 -36.73 -5.40
C GLY A 53 3.39 -36.08 -6.78
N THR A 54 4.06 -36.72 -7.74
CA THR A 54 4.15 -36.24 -9.12
C THR A 54 2.80 -36.26 -9.81
N HIS A 55 1.96 -37.28 -9.59
CA HIS A 55 0.58 -37.30 -10.10
C HIS A 55 -0.32 -36.25 -9.45
N PHE A 56 -0.09 -35.91 -8.18
CA PHE A 56 -0.80 -34.86 -7.48
C PHE A 56 -0.36 -33.48 -7.97
N GLU A 57 0.94 -33.25 -8.13
CA GLU A 57 1.51 -32.01 -8.68
C GLU A 57 1.04 -31.77 -10.11
N ALA A 58 1.01 -32.80 -10.97
CA ALA A 58 0.53 -32.69 -12.35
C ALA A 58 -0.97 -32.33 -12.43
N ARG A 59 -1.79 -32.86 -11.49
CA ARG A 59 -3.21 -32.49 -11.37
C ARG A 59 -3.40 -31.09 -10.80
N GLY A 60 -2.61 -30.76 -9.77
CA GLY A 60 -2.63 -29.45 -9.12
C GLY A 60 -2.24 -28.34 -10.10
N LYS A 61 -1.15 -28.51 -10.87
CA LYS A 61 -0.70 -27.56 -11.89
C LYS A 61 -1.77 -27.28 -12.96
N LYS A 62 -2.42 -28.32 -13.50
CA LYS A 62 -3.51 -28.13 -14.48
C LYS A 62 -4.70 -27.34 -13.92
N GLN A 63 -5.11 -27.61 -12.68
CA GLN A 63 -6.21 -26.87 -12.04
C GLN A 63 -5.81 -25.45 -11.63
N LEU A 64 -4.54 -25.27 -11.23
CA LEU A 64 -3.98 -23.97 -10.90
C LEU A 64 -3.84 -23.10 -12.14
N ASP A 65 -3.35 -23.60 -13.28
CA ASP A 65 -3.16 -22.76 -14.48
C ASP A 65 -4.50 -22.18 -14.98
N GLU A 66 -5.58 -22.97 -15.01
CA GLU A 66 -6.92 -22.49 -15.39
C GLU A 66 -7.50 -21.48 -14.38
N THR A 67 -7.32 -21.72 -13.08
CA THR A 67 -7.81 -20.78 -12.05
C THR A 67 -6.94 -19.54 -11.91
N TYR A 68 -5.65 -19.61 -12.24
CA TYR A 68 -4.71 -18.50 -12.11
C TYR A 68 -4.95 -17.44 -13.19
N GLU A 69 -5.29 -17.82 -14.41
CA GLU A 69 -5.69 -16.86 -15.45
C GLU A 69 -6.99 -16.13 -15.10
N GLU A 70 -8.01 -16.86 -14.63
CA GLU A 70 -9.26 -16.24 -14.17
C GLU A 70 -9.04 -15.30 -12.98
N LEU A 71 -8.21 -15.71 -12.01
CA LEU A 71 -7.85 -14.89 -10.86
C LEU A 71 -7.04 -13.65 -11.28
N LEU A 72 -6.12 -13.76 -12.24
CA LEU A 72 -5.38 -12.61 -12.75
C LEU A 72 -6.30 -11.60 -13.43
N VAL A 73 -7.29 -12.07 -14.20
CA VAL A 73 -8.29 -11.20 -14.83
C VAL A 73 -9.19 -10.54 -13.79
N ALA A 74 -9.62 -11.29 -12.77
CA ALA A 74 -10.41 -10.75 -11.66
C ALA A 74 -9.62 -9.72 -10.84
N TYR A 75 -8.35 -10.00 -10.57
CA TYR A 75 -7.45 -9.11 -9.85
C TYR A 75 -7.23 -7.80 -10.61
N LYS A 76 -6.93 -7.86 -11.92
CA LYS A 76 -6.79 -6.64 -12.75
C LYS A 76 -8.06 -5.80 -12.75
N LYS A 77 -9.24 -6.42 -12.90
CA LYS A 77 -10.53 -5.70 -12.83
C LYS A 77 -10.76 -5.05 -11.46
N LEU A 78 -10.37 -5.72 -10.39
CA LEU A 78 -10.49 -5.18 -9.04
C LEU A 78 -9.51 -4.03 -8.83
N GLU A 79 -8.27 -4.17 -9.29
CA GLU A 79 -7.25 -3.12 -9.25
C GLU A 79 -7.70 -1.87 -10.02
N ASP A 80 -8.24 -2.03 -11.23
CA ASP A 80 -8.75 -0.92 -12.04
C ASP A 80 -9.93 -0.21 -11.36
N ARG A 81 -10.84 -0.97 -10.73
CA ARG A 81 -11.97 -0.40 -9.98
C ARG A 81 -11.50 0.35 -8.73
N VAL A 82 -10.52 -0.18 -8.02
CA VAL A 82 -9.92 0.46 -6.85
C VAL A 82 -9.20 1.74 -7.26
N LYS A 83 -8.38 1.70 -8.32
CA LYS A 83 -7.71 2.90 -8.87
C LYS A 83 -8.72 3.97 -9.29
N SER A 84 -9.79 3.58 -9.99
CA SER A 84 -10.83 4.55 -10.39
C SER A 84 -11.54 5.16 -9.18
N SER A 85 -11.80 4.38 -8.14
CA SER A 85 -12.43 4.87 -6.91
C SER A 85 -11.46 5.77 -6.12
N PHE A 86 -10.18 5.42 -6.11
CA PHE A 86 -9.11 6.22 -5.50
C PHE A 86 -8.95 7.57 -6.18
N ASN A 87 -8.90 7.60 -7.52
CA ASN A 87 -8.81 8.86 -8.28
C ASN A 87 -10.03 9.76 -8.03
N LYS A 88 -11.23 9.20 -7.85
CA LYS A 88 -12.41 9.98 -7.48
C LYS A 88 -12.29 10.55 -6.07
N ALA A 89 -11.82 9.74 -5.11
CA ALA A 89 -11.58 10.20 -3.75
C ALA A 89 -10.47 11.27 -3.69
N GLU A 90 -9.42 11.15 -4.52
CA GLU A 90 -8.37 12.16 -4.65
C GLU A 90 -8.92 13.48 -5.19
N GLY A 91 -9.81 13.43 -6.20
CA GLY A 91 -10.53 14.62 -6.68
C GLY A 91 -11.40 15.27 -5.60
N GLU A 92 -12.17 14.49 -4.84
CA GLU A 92 -12.97 15.02 -3.73
C GLU A 92 -12.09 15.61 -2.61
N ILE A 93 -10.92 15.04 -2.32
CA ILE A 93 -9.97 15.59 -1.35
C ILE A 93 -9.40 16.91 -1.86
N ASP A 94 -9.02 17.01 -3.13
CA ASP A 94 -8.49 18.25 -3.72
C ASP A 94 -9.53 19.37 -3.72
N ASP A 95 -10.78 19.07 -4.05
CA ASP A 95 -11.89 20.04 -4.01
C ASP A 95 -12.11 20.56 -2.58
N ASN A 96 -12.15 19.66 -1.60
CA ASN A 96 -12.26 20.04 -0.19
C ASN A 96 -11.01 20.79 0.31
N MET A 97 -9.83 20.42 -0.17
CA MET A 97 -8.58 21.11 0.17
C MET A 97 -8.55 22.52 -0.42
N GLN A 98 -9.03 22.72 -1.65
CA GLN A 98 -9.22 24.04 -2.24
C GLN A 98 -10.23 24.86 -1.42
N GLU A 99 -11.37 24.28 -1.02
CA GLU A 99 -12.36 24.98 -0.20
C GLU A 99 -11.78 25.39 1.18
N LEU A 100 -10.96 24.53 1.80
CA LEU A 100 -10.28 24.84 3.05
C LEU A 100 -9.23 25.95 2.89
N ILE A 101 -8.46 25.96 1.80
CA ILE A 101 -7.50 27.03 1.50
C ILE A 101 -8.23 28.38 1.30
N HIS A 102 -9.33 28.38 0.56
CA HIS A 102 -10.19 29.55 0.40
C HIS A 102 -10.73 30.04 1.76
N LYS A 103 -11.22 29.14 2.61
CA LYS A 103 -11.71 29.48 3.96
C LYS A 103 -10.61 29.98 4.91
N MET A 104 -9.36 29.53 4.71
CA MET A 104 -8.18 30.01 5.46
C MET A 104 -7.72 31.40 5.00
N GLY A 105 -8.36 32.01 4.00
CA GLY A 105 -8.09 33.38 3.56
C GLY A 105 -6.79 33.53 2.76
N VAL A 106 -6.25 32.42 2.22
CA VAL A 106 -5.08 32.45 1.35
C VAL A 106 -5.56 32.60 -0.10
N PRO A 107 -5.23 33.69 -0.80
CA PRO A 107 -5.66 33.90 -2.18
C PRO A 107 -5.10 32.81 -3.10
N THR A 108 -5.94 32.26 -3.96
CA THR A 108 -5.52 31.24 -4.93
C THR A 108 -4.80 31.84 -6.13
N GLN A 109 -4.06 31.01 -6.87
CA GLN A 109 -3.26 31.46 -8.00
C GLN A 109 -4.12 32.05 -9.14
N ASP A 110 -5.34 31.54 -9.32
CA ASP A 110 -6.26 32.02 -10.35
C ASP A 110 -6.93 33.33 -9.95
N GLU A 111 -7.30 33.49 -8.67
CA GLU A 111 -7.78 34.78 -8.14
C GLU A 111 -6.72 35.88 -8.26
N ILE A 112 -5.45 35.56 -8.01
CA ILE A 112 -4.32 36.50 -8.18
C ILE A 112 -4.19 36.92 -9.65
N LYS A 113 -4.32 35.98 -10.60
CA LYS A 113 -4.26 36.27 -12.04
C LYS A 113 -5.43 37.14 -12.48
N GLU A 114 -6.64 36.82 -12.04
CA GLU A 114 -7.83 37.59 -12.35
C GLU A 114 -7.69 39.02 -11.83
N LEU A 115 -7.29 39.18 -10.57
CA LEU A 115 -7.11 40.48 -9.96
C LEU A 115 -6.01 41.30 -10.67
N THR A 116 -4.90 40.66 -11.05
CA THR A 116 -3.83 41.30 -11.82
C THR A 116 -4.35 41.82 -13.16
N SER A 117 -5.15 41.03 -13.89
CA SER A 117 -5.77 41.46 -15.14
C SER A 117 -6.74 42.64 -14.94
N GLN A 118 -7.51 42.64 -13.85
CA GLN A 118 -8.39 43.76 -13.52
C GLN A 118 -7.60 45.03 -13.20
N VAL A 119 -6.48 44.92 -12.47
CA VAL A 119 -5.59 46.03 -12.15
C VAL A 119 -4.96 46.62 -13.43
N GLU A 120 -4.48 45.79 -14.36
CA GLU A 120 -3.96 46.26 -15.65
C GLU A 120 -5.01 47.05 -16.44
N LYS A 121 -6.26 46.56 -16.50
CA LYS A 121 -7.36 47.28 -17.14
C LYS A 121 -7.66 48.61 -16.47
N LEU A 122 -7.54 48.67 -15.15
CA LEU A 122 -7.76 49.90 -14.38
C LEU A 122 -6.64 50.92 -14.63
N ILE A 123 -5.38 50.48 -14.61
CA ILE A 123 -4.20 51.31 -14.93
C ILE A 123 -4.36 51.92 -16.32
N ASN A 124 -4.72 51.10 -17.33
CA ASN A 124 -4.92 51.59 -18.69
C ASN A 124 -6.02 52.67 -18.78
N LYS A 125 -7.13 52.49 -18.06
CA LYS A 125 -8.20 53.50 -18.03
C LYS A 125 -7.77 54.79 -17.33
N VAL A 126 -7.00 54.70 -16.25
CA VAL A 126 -6.46 55.87 -15.54
C VAL A 126 -5.47 56.62 -16.42
N ASP A 127 -4.57 55.91 -17.09
CA ASP A 127 -3.62 56.49 -18.05
C ASP A 127 -4.34 57.21 -19.20
N ASP A 128 -5.38 56.59 -19.77
CA ASP A 128 -6.17 57.20 -20.84
C ASP A 128 -6.93 58.43 -20.36
N LEU A 129 -7.45 58.43 -19.14
CA LEU A 129 -8.10 59.59 -18.54
C LEU A 129 -7.08 60.70 -18.25
N SER A 130 -5.91 60.38 -17.70
CA SER A 130 -4.84 61.35 -17.47
C SER A 130 -4.40 62.01 -18.78
N LYS A 131 -4.15 61.21 -19.83
CA LYS A 131 -3.79 61.71 -21.16
C LYS A 131 -4.86 62.63 -21.75
N LYS A 132 -6.15 62.39 -21.47
CA LYS A 132 -7.26 63.25 -21.90
C LYS A 132 -7.33 64.55 -21.11
N VAL A 133 -7.06 64.53 -19.81
CA VAL A 133 -6.98 65.74 -18.97
C VAL A 133 -5.80 66.59 -19.40
N ASP A 134 -4.62 66.01 -19.59
CA ASP A 134 -3.41 66.71 -20.06
C ASP A 134 -3.59 67.34 -21.45
N GLN A 135 -4.41 66.73 -22.31
CA GLN A 135 -4.76 67.29 -23.63
C GLN A 135 -5.82 68.40 -23.54
N ALA A 136 -6.70 68.37 -22.54
CA ALA A 136 -7.65 69.44 -22.29
C ALA A 136 -6.95 70.70 -21.76
N ASP A 137 -5.93 70.54 -20.90
CA ASP A 137 -5.13 71.65 -20.38
C ASP A 137 -4.13 72.22 -21.40
N LYS A 138 -3.70 71.42 -22.39
CA LYS A 138 -2.79 71.85 -23.47
C LYS A 138 -3.49 72.41 -24.71
N LYS A 139 -4.83 72.44 -24.77
CA LYS A 139 -5.54 73.03 -25.90
C LYS A 139 -5.37 74.56 -25.87
N PRO A 140 -4.65 75.18 -26.82
CA PRO A 140 -4.47 76.62 -26.81
C PRO A 140 -5.82 77.29 -27.10
N ALA A 141 -6.16 78.32 -26.31
CA ALA A 141 -7.22 79.25 -26.66
C ALA A 141 -6.86 79.90 -28.01
N ALA A 142 -7.51 79.45 -29.09
CA ALA A 142 -7.39 80.07 -30.40
C ALA A 142 -8.09 81.45 -30.41
N PRO A 143 -7.57 82.43 -31.17
CA PRO A 143 -7.71 83.85 -30.86
C PRO A 143 -9.08 84.41 -31.25
N ALA A 144 -9.65 85.24 -30.37
CA ALA A 144 -10.82 86.04 -30.69
C ALA A 144 -10.42 87.20 -31.63
N ALA A 145 -10.72 87.05 -32.92
CA ALA A 145 -10.65 88.13 -33.89
C ALA A 145 -12.06 88.66 -34.22
N ALA A 146 -12.22 89.97 -33.99
CA ALA A 146 -13.07 90.94 -34.67
C ALA A 146 -14.60 90.95 -34.42
N ALA A 147 -15.11 92.08 -33.88
CA ALA A 147 -15.85 93.09 -34.67
C ALA A 147 -16.36 94.31 -33.85
N LYS A 148 -15.80 95.49 -34.20
CA LYS A 148 -16.37 96.85 -34.36
C LYS A 148 -17.48 97.42 -33.42
N ALA A 149 -17.26 98.65 -32.95
CA ALA A 149 -17.93 99.90 -33.43
C ALA A 149 -18.20 100.91 -32.30
N GLY A 150 -17.93 102.20 -32.53
CA GLY A 150 -18.70 103.29 -31.90
C GLY A 150 -17.90 104.40 -31.22
N LYS A 151 -17.56 105.42 -32.03
CA LYS A 151 -17.40 106.86 -31.75
C LYS A 151 -16.46 107.33 -30.63
#